data_AF-A0A534WTD4-F1
#
_entry.id   AF-A0A534WTD4-F1
#
_cell.length_a   1.000
_cell.length_b   1.000
_cell.length_c   1.000
_cell.angle_alpha   90.00
_cell.angle_beta   90.00
_cell.angle_gamma   90.00
#
_symmetry.space_group_name_H-M   'P 1'
#
loop_
_entity.id
_entity.type
_entity.pdbx_description
1 polymer ?
#
loop_
_entity_poly.entity_id
_entity_poly.type
_entity_poly.pdbx_seq_one_letter_code
_entity_poly.pdbx_strand_id
1 'polypeptide(L)'
;MSADALIAHFEQQKSRALGNARRRDAGLYYTPAHLAARVVEIALREGGIATGRVLDPCAGAGAFLVAAARAGLRDLHGFDLDPEALRVARQALRLCGAKARLRRADALRVAPRRHADLLISNPPYGHVREPRERAFLLREFPALRGGEVDRYCAFLLRALQLVRPGGAAALLLPDTWMFLARGGALREAVLAQAEVAAIVDLGKPFASAKDTRVQAVVLVRRPALVRPAYVGRGAAELSPVSREELAAAARRGWFVYRSAEERALCAAMESISVPLGSACLVGYGMRTGANARHVGRRDPGPGESGLVGGEDVVPYALRWRPKTLLDPEPLLALVRRQLGTARVAVQRIRTNAQVPWARWLEAAPVPADRVCLDSLSTLSCADGRRLWALLALLQSVALQRYHRLRTTDVNVKPSSLRELPVPRVLLEDPVELATLARRRARAGARQAHALDRRIDACVYALFGLSERLVHSAERGFWGERFAKEIQELERCMSDPSGKLAAQEEIA
;
A
#
# COMPACT_ATOMS: atom_id res chain seq x y z
N MET A 1 18.43 -22.84 27.03
CA MET A 1 17.94 -22.15 25.81
C MET A 1 16.44 -21.90 25.96
N SER A 2 15.95 -20.69 25.69
CA SER A 2 14.51 -20.39 25.75
C SER A 2 13.76 -20.95 24.53
N ALA A 3 12.43 -21.03 24.60
CA ALA A 3 11.59 -21.43 23.47
C ALA A 3 11.82 -20.54 22.23
N ASP A 4 11.91 -19.23 22.41
CA ASP A 4 12.11 -18.27 21.31
C ASP A 4 13.50 -18.41 20.69
N ALA A 5 14.53 -18.64 21.51
CA ALA A 5 15.89 -18.85 21.03
C ALA A 5 16.00 -20.15 20.21
N LEU A 6 15.33 -21.22 20.64
CA LEU A 6 15.26 -22.49 19.90
C LEU A 6 14.60 -22.30 18.52
N ILE A 7 13.46 -21.61 18.48
CA ILE A 7 12.73 -21.31 17.24
C ILE A 7 13.62 -20.48 16.31
N ALA A 8 14.14 -19.35 16.79
CA ALA A 8 14.96 -18.45 15.98
C ALA A 8 16.21 -19.14 15.43
N HIS A 9 16.85 -20.01 16.22
CA HIS A 9 18.01 -20.78 15.78
C HIS A 9 17.68 -21.73 14.62
N PHE A 10 16.61 -22.52 14.77
CA PHE A 10 16.16 -23.42 13.70
C PHE A 10 15.81 -22.67 12.42
N GLU A 11 15.07 -21.56 12.55
CA GLU A 11 14.65 -20.74 11.42
C GLU A 11 15.85 -20.09 10.71
N GLN A 12 16.88 -19.66 11.46
CA GLN A 12 18.11 -19.14 10.89
C GLN A 12 18.88 -20.21 10.11
N GLN A 13 19.03 -21.42 10.68
CA GLN A 13 19.69 -22.54 10.00
C GLN A 13 18.96 -22.93 8.71
N LYS A 14 17.64 -23.06 8.77
CA LYS A 14 16.81 -23.41 7.62
C LYS A 14 16.85 -22.33 6.54
N SER A 15 16.82 -21.05 6.94
CA SER A 15 16.98 -19.92 6.03
C SER A 15 18.34 -19.94 5.31
N ARG A 16 19.43 -20.25 6.02
CA ARG A 16 20.77 -20.40 5.43
C ARG A 16 20.82 -21.58 4.44
N ALA A 17 20.21 -22.72 4.77
CA ALA A 17 20.21 -23.91 3.92
C ALA A 17 19.44 -23.72 2.60
N LEU A 18 18.31 -23.00 2.63
CA LEU A 18 17.48 -22.76 1.44
C LEU A 18 18.04 -21.67 0.53
N GLY A 19 18.70 -20.66 1.09
CA GLY A 19 19.10 -19.44 0.37
C GLY A 19 17.91 -18.52 0.02
N ASN A 20 18.21 -17.27 -0.34
CA ASN A 20 17.19 -16.22 -0.47
C ASN A 20 16.17 -16.41 -1.61
N ALA A 21 16.55 -17.08 -2.71
CA ALA A 21 15.66 -17.32 -3.85
C ALA A 21 14.64 -18.43 -3.52
N ARG A 22 15.12 -19.60 -3.11
CA ARG A 22 14.25 -20.76 -2.80
C ARG A 22 13.35 -20.50 -1.60
N ARG A 23 13.78 -19.69 -0.61
CA ARG A 23 12.92 -19.26 0.50
C ARG A 23 11.73 -18.42 0.02
N ARG A 24 11.97 -17.48 -0.90
CA ARG A 24 10.91 -16.64 -1.49
C ARG A 24 9.94 -17.48 -2.31
N ASP A 25 10.45 -18.41 -3.12
CA ASP A 25 9.61 -19.34 -3.88
C ASP A 25 8.81 -20.29 -2.97
N ALA A 26 9.39 -20.71 -1.84
CA ALA A 26 8.71 -21.53 -0.83
C ALA A 26 7.74 -20.73 0.07
N GLY A 27 7.72 -19.40 -0.03
CA GLY A 27 6.84 -18.55 0.75
C GLY A 27 7.13 -18.51 2.26
N LEU A 28 8.36 -18.80 2.67
CA LEU A 28 8.72 -18.93 4.08
C LEU A 28 9.14 -17.58 4.68
N TYR A 29 8.30 -17.06 5.58
CA TYR A 29 8.53 -15.86 6.37
C TYR A 29 8.34 -16.21 7.84
N TYR A 30 9.43 -16.20 8.60
CA TYR A 30 9.41 -16.58 9.99
C TYR A 30 8.93 -15.43 10.89
N THR A 31 8.12 -15.77 11.89
CA THR A 31 7.43 -14.79 12.74
C THR A 31 8.24 -14.52 14.01
N PRO A 32 8.77 -13.31 14.23
CA PRO A 32 9.42 -12.96 15.47
C PRO A 32 8.49 -13.16 16.68
N ALA A 33 9.03 -13.61 17.82
CA ALA A 33 8.24 -13.94 19.00
C ALA A 33 7.36 -12.78 19.51
N HIS A 34 7.89 -11.55 19.53
CA HIS A 34 7.13 -10.36 19.91
C HIS A 34 5.95 -10.08 18.96
N LEU A 35 6.11 -10.39 17.67
CA LEU A 35 5.08 -10.20 16.66
C LEU A 35 3.97 -11.24 16.81
N ALA A 36 4.34 -12.51 17.06
CA ALA A 36 3.39 -13.57 17.35
C ALA A 36 2.57 -13.25 18.61
N ALA A 37 3.23 -12.79 19.67
CA ALA A 37 2.57 -12.33 20.90
C ALA A 37 1.58 -11.19 20.63
N ARG A 38 1.98 -10.18 19.84
CA ARG A 38 1.10 -9.05 19.49
C ARG A 38 -0.14 -9.48 18.70
N VAL A 39 0.00 -10.39 17.74
CA VAL A 39 -1.14 -10.91 16.98
C VAL A 39 -2.08 -11.72 17.88
N VAL A 40 -1.55 -12.54 18.80
CA VAL A 40 -2.35 -13.28 19.79
C VAL A 40 -3.10 -12.32 20.71
N GLU A 41 -2.46 -11.27 21.21
CA GLU A 41 -3.10 -10.23 22.03
C GLU A 41 -4.29 -9.58 21.30
N ILE A 42 -4.09 -9.15 20.05
CA ILE A 42 -5.15 -8.57 19.22
C ILE A 42 -6.26 -9.61 18.98
N ALA A 43 -5.91 -10.88 18.74
CA ALA A 43 -6.89 -11.95 18.52
C ALA A 43 -7.76 -12.24 19.75
N LEU A 44 -7.19 -12.22 20.95
CA LEU A 44 -7.92 -12.43 22.20
C LEU A 44 -8.87 -11.25 22.47
N ARG A 45 -8.37 -10.02 22.33
CA ARG A 45 -9.13 -8.80 22.58
C ARG A 45 -10.26 -8.60 21.57
N GLU A 46 -9.93 -8.69 20.29
CA GLU A 46 -10.85 -8.36 19.20
C GLU A 46 -11.60 -9.58 18.69
N GLY A 47 -11.07 -10.80 18.82
CA GLY A 47 -11.79 -12.02 18.45
C GLY A 47 -12.84 -12.44 19.49
N GLY A 48 -12.71 -12.01 20.74
CA GLY A 48 -13.63 -12.36 21.83
C GLY A 48 -13.53 -13.83 22.28
N ILE A 49 -12.41 -14.50 21.99
CA ILE A 49 -12.18 -15.90 22.33
C ILE A 49 -11.10 -16.00 23.41
N ALA A 50 -11.50 -16.15 24.67
CA ALA A 50 -10.55 -16.24 25.80
C ALA A 50 -10.11 -17.67 26.12
N THR A 51 -10.89 -18.68 25.72
CA THR A 51 -10.62 -20.10 26.00
C THR A 51 -11.06 -20.97 24.83
N GLY A 52 -10.67 -22.24 24.84
CA GLY A 52 -11.08 -23.23 23.84
C GLY A 52 -9.93 -23.76 23.00
N ARG A 53 -10.28 -24.39 21.87
CA ARG A 53 -9.35 -25.00 20.94
C ARG A 53 -8.65 -23.96 20.08
N VAL A 54 -7.33 -23.97 20.14
CA VAL A 54 -6.45 -23.16 19.30
C VAL A 54 -5.87 -23.99 18.17
N LEU A 55 -5.88 -23.47 16.95
CA LEU A 55 -5.27 -24.11 15.79
C LEU A 55 -4.31 -23.16 15.07
N ASP A 56 -3.10 -23.63 14.80
CA ASP A 56 -2.21 -23.05 13.78
C ASP A 56 -2.09 -23.99 12.57
N PRO A 57 -2.74 -23.68 11.42
CA PRO A 57 -2.67 -24.52 10.22
C PRO A 57 -1.32 -24.47 9.50
N CYS A 58 -0.44 -23.54 9.85
CA CYS A 58 0.91 -23.37 9.29
C CYS A 58 1.92 -23.19 10.43
N ALA A 59 1.93 -24.17 11.34
CA ALA A 59 2.55 -24.05 12.67
C ALA A 59 4.05 -23.76 12.64
N GLY A 60 4.76 -24.21 11.60
CA GLY A 60 6.20 -24.10 11.52
C GLY A 60 6.87 -24.62 12.79
N ALA A 61 7.80 -23.82 13.31
CA ALA A 61 8.50 -24.09 14.56
C ALA A 61 7.70 -23.68 15.82
N GLY A 62 6.44 -23.27 15.67
CA GLY A 62 5.48 -23.12 16.77
C GLY A 62 5.39 -21.74 17.40
N ALA A 63 5.87 -20.67 16.72
CA ALA A 63 5.89 -19.31 17.29
C ALA A 63 4.52 -18.85 17.82
N PHE A 64 3.45 -19.03 17.05
CA PHE A 64 2.08 -18.69 17.49
C PHE A 64 1.55 -19.58 18.60
N LEU A 65 1.85 -20.88 18.55
CA LEU A 65 1.41 -21.82 19.58
C LEU A 65 2.11 -21.55 20.92
N VAL A 66 3.40 -21.17 20.90
CA VAL A 66 4.14 -20.72 22.08
C VAL A 66 3.56 -19.40 22.61
N ALA A 67 3.24 -18.45 21.73
CA ALA A 67 2.59 -17.20 22.12
C ALA A 67 1.21 -17.44 22.76
N ALA A 68 0.38 -18.30 22.18
CA ALA A 68 -0.90 -18.71 22.73
C ALA A 68 -0.77 -19.41 24.08
N ALA A 69 0.20 -20.31 24.22
CA ALA A 69 0.48 -20.98 25.49
C ALA A 69 0.81 -19.99 26.62
N ARG A 70 1.65 -18.99 26.32
CA ARG A 70 2.01 -17.91 27.25
C ARG A 70 0.84 -17.01 27.59
N ALA A 71 -0.11 -16.83 26.67
CA ALA A 71 -1.36 -16.12 26.91
C ALA A 71 -2.40 -16.96 27.69
N GLY A 72 -2.05 -18.16 28.15
CA GLY A 72 -2.89 -19.01 29.00
C GLY A 72 -3.72 -20.06 28.26
N LEU A 73 -3.65 -20.12 26.93
CA LEU A 73 -4.39 -21.10 26.13
C LEU A 73 -3.74 -22.49 26.20
N ARG A 74 -4.55 -23.54 26.37
CA ARG A 74 -4.04 -24.90 26.67
C ARG A 74 -4.41 -25.98 25.64
N ASP A 75 -5.56 -25.92 24.96
CA ASP A 75 -5.92 -26.90 23.91
C ASP A 75 -5.31 -26.50 22.56
N LEU A 76 -4.01 -26.72 22.41
CA LEU A 76 -3.22 -26.29 21.27
C LEU A 76 -3.08 -27.39 20.20
N HIS A 77 -3.32 -27.04 18.94
CA HIS A 77 -3.22 -27.93 17.78
C HIS A 77 -2.47 -27.24 16.64
N GLY A 78 -1.79 -28.01 15.80
CA GLY A 78 -1.12 -27.44 14.64
C GLY A 78 -0.82 -28.42 13.52
N PHE A 79 -0.75 -27.88 12.31
CA PHE A 79 -0.34 -28.59 11.11
C PHE A 79 0.86 -27.90 10.47
N ASP A 80 1.76 -28.67 9.87
CA ASP A 80 2.77 -28.16 8.96
C ASP A 80 3.18 -29.26 7.97
N LEU A 81 3.78 -28.89 6.85
CA LEU A 81 4.34 -29.84 5.89
C LEU A 81 5.74 -30.32 6.29
N ASP A 82 6.46 -29.52 7.08
CA ASP A 82 7.81 -29.82 7.54
C ASP A 82 7.81 -30.59 8.88
N PRO A 83 8.17 -31.88 8.88
CA PRO A 83 8.25 -32.67 10.12
C PRO A 83 9.32 -32.16 11.09
N GLU A 84 10.40 -31.53 10.61
CA GLU A 84 11.46 -31.01 11.46
C GLU A 84 10.99 -29.77 12.22
N ALA A 85 10.34 -28.84 11.53
CA ALA A 85 9.71 -27.68 12.17
C ALA A 85 8.73 -28.13 13.28
N LEU A 86 7.90 -29.15 13.02
CA LEU A 86 7.01 -29.70 14.04
C LEU A 86 7.75 -30.34 15.22
N ARG A 87 8.93 -30.95 15.01
CA ARG A 87 9.77 -31.47 16.10
C ARG A 87 10.26 -30.31 16.98
N VAL A 88 10.74 -29.23 16.37
CA VAL A 88 11.19 -28.02 17.08
C VAL A 88 10.02 -27.38 17.83
N ALA A 89 8.84 -27.28 17.23
CA ALA A 89 7.63 -26.75 17.87
C ALA A 89 7.26 -27.53 19.14
N ARG A 90 7.33 -28.87 19.12
CA ARG A 90 7.08 -29.68 20.33
C ARG A 90 8.09 -29.38 21.44
N GLN A 91 9.37 -29.19 21.09
CA GLN A 91 10.42 -28.86 22.05
C GLN A 91 10.23 -27.44 22.62
N ALA A 92 9.95 -26.45 21.78
CA ALA A 92 9.71 -25.07 22.18
C ALA A 92 8.51 -24.96 23.13
N LEU A 93 7.41 -25.64 22.84
CA LEU A 93 6.24 -25.69 23.71
C LEU A 93 6.55 -26.33 25.08
N ARG A 94 7.35 -27.40 25.12
CA ARG A 94 7.78 -28.02 26.39
C ARG A 94 8.61 -27.05 27.24
N LEU A 95 9.48 -26.25 26.62
CA LEU A 95 10.30 -25.25 27.30
C LEU A 95 9.47 -24.14 27.95
N CYS A 96 8.23 -23.89 27.50
CA CYS A 96 7.29 -22.98 28.14
C CYS A 96 6.18 -23.68 28.94
N GLY A 97 6.38 -24.96 29.31
CA GLY A 97 5.43 -25.71 30.13
C GLY A 97 4.13 -26.09 29.43
N ALA A 98 4.10 -26.14 28.09
CA ALA A 98 2.92 -26.43 27.29
C ALA A 98 3.11 -27.68 26.41
N LYS A 99 1.99 -28.20 25.91
CA LYS A 99 1.95 -29.30 24.93
C LYS A 99 0.97 -28.93 23.82
N ALA A 100 1.24 -29.40 22.59
CA ALA A 100 0.31 -29.26 21.48
C ALA A 100 0.19 -30.56 20.69
N ARG A 101 -0.97 -30.76 20.07
CA ARG A 101 -1.24 -31.84 19.12
C ARG A 101 -0.80 -31.42 17.72
N LEU A 102 0.42 -31.79 17.36
CA LEU A 102 1.04 -31.42 16.08
C LEU A 102 1.07 -32.58 15.09
N ARG A 103 0.64 -32.33 13.85
CA ARG A 103 0.55 -33.34 12.78
C ARG A 103 1.13 -32.82 11.46
N ARG A 104 1.84 -33.68 10.74
CA ARG A 104 2.28 -33.38 9.38
C ARG A 104 1.09 -33.49 8.42
N ALA A 105 0.67 -32.39 7.81
CA ALA A 105 -0.45 -32.39 6.86
C ALA A 105 -0.53 -31.09 6.03
N ASP A 106 -1.16 -31.16 4.86
CA ASP A 106 -1.56 -29.99 4.08
C ASP A 106 -2.88 -29.42 4.61
N ALA A 107 -2.81 -28.31 5.35
CA ALA A 107 -3.98 -27.69 5.97
C ALA A 107 -5.02 -27.13 4.97
N LEU A 108 -4.65 -26.91 3.70
CA LEU A 108 -5.61 -26.56 2.65
C LEU A 108 -6.49 -27.76 2.26
N ARG A 109 -6.04 -28.98 2.55
CA ARG A 109 -6.72 -30.24 2.18
C ARG A 109 -7.30 -31.02 3.36
N VAL A 110 -6.85 -30.76 4.59
CA VAL A 110 -7.30 -31.52 5.78
C VAL A 110 -8.75 -31.20 6.12
N ALA A 111 -9.64 -32.19 6.07
CA ALA A 111 -10.98 -32.05 6.63
C ALA A 111 -10.91 -31.91 8.17
N PRO A 112 -11.51 -30.85 8.77
CA PRO A 112 -11.49 -30.69 10.22
C PRO A 112 -12.40 -31.73 10.88
N ARG A 113 -11.83 -32.61 11.73
CA ARG A 113 -12.63 -33.50 12.59
C ARG A 113 -13.38 -32.73 13.68
N ARG A 114 -12.81 -31.60 14.11
CA ARG A 114 -13.39 -30.62 15.02
C ARG A 114 -12.86 -29.25 14.63
N HIS A 115 -13.75 -28.28 14.57
CA HIS A 115 -13.40 -26.89 14.31
C HIS A 115 -12.66 -26.26 15.49
N ALA A 116 -11.86 -25.23 15.21
CA ALA A 116 -11.19 -24.43 16.24
C ALA A 116 -12.11 -23.32 16.78
N ASP A 117 -11.91 -22.93 18.04
CA ASP A 117 -12.49 -21.72 18.62
C ASP A 117 -11.69 -20.49 18.18
N LEU A 118 -10.35 -20.62 18.18
CA LEU A 118 -9.41 -19.60 17.74
C LEU A 118 -8.40 -20.21 16.76
N LEU A 119 -8.28 -19.64 15.58
CA LEU A 119 -7.20 -19.93 14.65
C LEU A 119 -6.20 -18.78 14.65
N ILE A 120 -4.92 -19.09 14.81
CA ILE A 120 -3.82 -18.11 14.77
C ILE A 120 -2.75 -18.62 13.82
N SER A 121 -2.31 -17.80 12.86
CA SER A 121 -1.32 -18.26 11.88
C SER A 121 -0.58 -17.14 11.16
N ASN A 122 0.61 -17.47 10.67
CA ASN A 122 1.27 -16.77 9.56
C ASN A 122 1.36 -17.74 8.38
N PRO A 123 0.39 -17.70 7.45
CA PRO A 123 0.38 -18.61 6.31
C PRO A 123 1.52 -18.29 5.33
N PRO A 124 1.92 -19.24 4.47
CA PRO A 124 2.96 -19.01 3.47
C PRO A 124 2.56 -17.95 2.44
N TYR A 125 3.51 -17.09 2.07
CA TYR A 125 3.29 -16.01 1.09
C TYR A 125 3.74 -16.40 -0.32
N GLY A 126 3.31 -15.65 -1.33
CA GLY A 126 3.80 -15.79 -2.70
C GLY A 126 2.84 -16.50 -3.65
N HIS A 127 3.17 -16.36 -4.95
CA HIS A 127 2.32 -16.78 -6.04
C HIS A 127 2.33 -18.30 -6.23
N VAL A 128 1.15 -18.84 -6.51
CA VAL A 128 0.95 -20.25 -6.85
C VAL A 128 1.27 -20.44 -8.33
N ARG A 129 2.44 -21.01 -8.62
CA ARG A 129 2.91 -21.29 -9.99
C ARG A 129 2.55 -22.70 -10.48
N GLU A 130 2.46 -23.67 -9.57
CA GLU A 130 2.18 -25.05 -9.95
C GLU A 130 0.75 -25.19 -10.50
N PRO A 131 0.55 -25.65 -11.75
CA PRO A 131 -0.78 -25.71 -12.35
C PRO A 131 -1.79 -26.56 -11.58
N ARG A 132 -1.34 -27.68 -10.97
CA ARG A 132 -2.19 -28.59 -10.19
C ARG A 132 -2.64 -27.96 -8.89
N GLU A 133 -1.74 -27.31 -8.16
CA GLU A 133 -2.07 -26.54 -6.96
C GLU A 133 -3.05 -25.42 -7.32
N ARG A 134 -2.77 -24.66 -8.38
CA ARG A 134 -3.64 -23.58 -8.85
C ARG A 134 -5.05 -24.08 -9.19
N ALA A 135 -5.16 -25.17 -9.94
CA ALA A 135 -6.45 -25.76 -10.30
C ALA A 135 -7.26 -26.20 -9.06
N PHE A 136 -6.58 -26.82 -8.08
CA PHE A 136 -7.19 -27.16 -6.79
C PHE A 136 -7.73 -25.91 -6.08
N LEU A 137 -6.90 -24.87 -5.92
CA LEU A 137 -7.31 -23.65 -5.21
C LEU A 137 -8.48 -22.92 -5.88
N LEU A 138 -8.51 -22.84 -7.21
CA LEU A 138 -9.59 -22.18 -7.94
C LEU A 138 -10.91 -22.97 -7.93
N ARG A 139 -10.84 -24.28 -7.66
CA ARG A 139 -12.01 -25.13 -7.44
C ARG A 139 -12.54 -24.96 -6.01
N GLU A 140 -11.66 -25.10 -5.01
CA GLU A 140 -12.06 -24.99 -3.59
C GLU A 140 -12.42 -23.55 -3.18
N PHE A 141 -11.78 -22.56 -3.79
CA PHE A 141 -11.94 -21.13 -3.48
C PHE A 141 -12.19 -20.31 -4.75
N PRO A 142 -13.41 -20.33 -5.31
CA PRO A 142 -13.74 -19.60 -6.54
C PRO A 142 -13.47 -18.09 -6.49
N ALA A 143 -13.49 -17.49 -5.29
CA ALA A 143 -13.19 -16.07 -5.07
C ALA A 143 -11.73 -15.67 -5.39
N LEU A 144 -10.85 -16.65 -5.65
CA LEU A 144 -9.46 -16.43 -6.08
C LEU A 144 -9.31 -16.34 -7.61
N ARG A 145 -10.40 -16.48 -8.37
CA ARG A 145 -10.39 -16.32 -9.84
C ARG A 145 -10.13 -14.87 -10.23
N GLY A 146 -9.61 -14.66 -11.44
CA GLY A 146 -9.39 -13.32 -12.01
C GLY A 146 -7.94 -12.82 -11.98
N GLY A 147 -6.96 -13.69 -11.72
CA GLY A 147 -5.54 -13.33 -11.87
C GLY A 147 -4.55 -14.31 -11.28
N GLU A 148 -3.40 -13.76 -10.87
CA GLU A 148 -2.40 -14.44 -10.03
C GLU A 148 -3.01 -14.80 -8.68
N VAL A 149 -2.75 -16.02 -8.21
CA VAL A 149 -3.25 -16.53 -6.93
C VAL A 149 -2.11 -16.50 -5.92
N ASP A 150 -2.29 -15.74 -4.83
CA ASP A 150 -1.39 -15.78 -3.69
C ASP A 150 -1.83 -16.86 -2.70
N ARG A 151 -0.88 -17.66 -2.21
CA ARG A 151 -1.18 -18.80 -1.32
C ARG A 151 -1.84 -18.36 -0.01
N TYR A 152 -1.43 -17.22 0.57
CA TYR A 152 -2.05 -16.69 1.79
C TYR A 152 -3.53 -16.31 1.61
N CYS A 153 -3.97 -15.95 0.40
CA CYS A 153 -5.38 -15.66 0.12
C CYS A 153 -6.25 -16.92 0.22
N ALA A 154 -5.72 -18.08 -0.16
CA ALA A 154 -6.41 -19.35 0.06
C ALA A 154 -6.50 -19.70 1.54
N PHE A 155 -5.42 -19.45 2.30
CA PHE A 155 -5.44 -19.65 3.75
C PHE A 155 -6.40 -18.71 4.48
N LEU A 156 -6.60 -17.48 3.99
CA LEU A 156 -7.59 -16.54 4.52
C LEU A 156 -9.01 -17.14 4.47
N LEU A 157 -9.40 -17.71 3.34
CA LEU A 157 -10.71 -18.38 3.19
C LEU A 157 -10.74 -19.73 3.91
N ARG A 158 -9.63 -20.48 3.88
CA ARG A 158 -9.52 -21.77 4.58
C ARG A 158 -9.66 -21.61 6.08
N ALA A 159 -9.15 -20.53 6.66
CA ALA A 159 -9.27 -20.27 8.09
C ALA A 159 -10.73 -20.22 8.53
N LEU A 160 -11.60 -19.59 7.74
CA LEU A 160 -13.04 -19.53 8.00
C LEU A 160 -13.72 -20.91 7.92
N GLN A 161 -13.19 -21.84 7.10
CA GLN A 161 -13.68 -23.22 7.05
C GLN A 161 -13.19 -24.07 8.23
N LEU A 162 -12.06 -23.72 8.86
CA LEU A 162 -11.47 -24.47 9.98
C LEU A 162 -11.93 -23.99 11.36
N VAL A 163 -12.46 -22.77 11.45
CA VAL A 163 -12.98 -22.16 12.68
C VAL A 163 -14.48 -22.40 12.79
N ARG A 164 -15.01 -22.62 14.00
CA ARG A 164 -16.45 -22.85 14.18
C ARG A 164 -17.25 -21.57 13.93
N PRO A 165 -18.56 -21.64 13.64
CA PRO A 165 -19.43 -20.47 13.70
C PRO A 165 -19.28 -19.74 15.06
N GLY A 166 -19.12 -18.42 15.03
CA GLY A 166 -18.82 -17.57 16.19
C GLY A 166 -17.37 -17.64 16.71
N GLY A 167 -16.51 -18.47 16.14
CA GLY A 167 -15.08 -18.52 16.45
C GLY A 167 -14.28 -17.47 15.66
N ALA A 168 -13.03 -17.24 16.07
CA ALA A 168 -12.15 -16.23 15.46
C ALA A 168 -10.97 -16.83 14.68
N ALA A 169 -10.56 -16.18 13.60
CA ALA A 169 -9.33 -16.41 12.87
C ALA A 169 -8.49 -15.13 12.87
N ALA A 170 -7.27 -15.20 13.41
CA ALA A 170 -6.29 -14.13 13.40
C ALA A 170 -5.08 -14.53 12.55
N LEU A 171 -4.83 -13.76 11.49
CA LEU A 171 -3.80 -14.08 10.50
C LEU A 171 -2.84 -12.90 10.35
N LEU A 172 -1.55 -13.22 10.26
CA LEU A 172 -0.50 -12.28 9.86
C LEU A 172 -0.35 -12.31 8.33
N LEU A 173 -0.78 -11.26 7.64
CA LEU A 173 -0.91 -11.24 6.18
C LEU A 173 -0.23 -10.03 5.54
N PRO A 174 0.26 -10.15 4.29
CA PRO A 174 0.61 -9.00 3.48
C PRO A 174 -0.60 -8.11 3.21
N ASP A 175 -0.35 -6.88 2.77
CA ASP A 175 -1.39 -5.86 2.60
C ASP A 175 -2.07 -5.83 1.21
N THR A 176 -1.48 -6.53 0.24
CA THR A 176 -1.90 -6.46 -1.17
C THR A 176 -3.35 -6.90 -1.41
N TRP A 177 -3.87 -7.85 -0.64
CA TRP A 177 -5.26 -8.30 -0.78
C TRP A 177 -6.27 -7.25 -0.28
N MET A 178 -5.85 -6.31 0.57
CA MET A 178 -6.72 -5.25 1.08
C MET A 178 -6.90 -4.16 0.03
N PHE A 179 -5.82 -3.76 -0.65
CA PHE A 179 -5.81 -2.54 -1.46
C PHE A 179 -6.02 -2.77 -2.97
N LEU A 180 -5.61 -3.92 -3.50
CA LEU A 180 -5.69 -4.13 -4.94
C LEU A 180 -7.12 -4.45 -5.39
N ALA A 181 -7.58 -3.83 -6.47
CA ALA A 181 -8.91 -4.08 -7.05
C ALA A 181 -9.16 -5.57 -7.37
N ARG A 182 -8.12 -6.29 -7.83
CA ARG A 182 -8.18 -7.75 -8.09
C ARG A 182 -8.53 -8.60 -6.85
N GLY A 183 -8.33 -8.06 -5.65
CA GLY A 183 -8.73 -8.71 -4.39
C GLY A 183 -10.21 -8.53 -4.05
N GLY A 184 -11.02 -7.89 -4.92
CA GLY A 184 -12.41 -7.56 -4.61
C GLY A 184 -13.29 -8.76 -4.31
N ALA A 185 -13.26 -9.78 -5.16
CA ALA A 185 -14.03 -11.01 -4.95
C ALA A 185 -13.64 -11.74 -3.66
N LEU A 186 -12.35 -11.71 -3.29
CA LEU A 186 -11.86 -12.26 -2.03
C LEU A 186 -12.42 -11.49 -0.82
N ARG A 187 -12.40 -10.16 -0.86
CA ARG A 187 -12.96 -9.31 0.21
C ARG A 187 -14.47 -9.52 0.38
N GLU A 188 -15.21 -9.61 -0.73
CA GLU A 188 -16.64 -9.95 -0.72
C GLU A 188 -16.89 -11.34 -0.10
N ALA A 189 -16.10 -12.35 -0.48
CA ALA A 189 -16.21 -13.71 0.07
C ALA A 189 -15.87 -13.79 1.57
N VAL A 190 -14.94 -12.95 2.05
CA VAL A 190 -14.64 -12.81 3.48
C VAL A 190 -15.83 -12.20 4.21
N LEU A 191 -16.37 -11.06 3.73
CA LEU A 191 -17.49 -10.36 4.36
C LEU A 191 -18.81 -11.16 4.34
N ALA A 192 -18.95 -12.11 3.42
CA ALA A 192 -20.08 -13.04 3.38
C ALA A 192 -20.03 -14.08 4.50
N GLN A 193 -18.82 -14.46 4.95
CA GLN A 193 -18.60 -15.55 5.90
C GLN A 193 -18.20 -15.09 7.30
N ALA A 194 -17.73 -13.85 7.45
CA ALA A 194 -17.18 -13.34 8.70
C ALA A 194 -17.44 -11.84 8.90
N GLU A 195 -17.44 -11.44 10.17
CA GLU A 195 -17.22 -10.06 10.57
C GLU A 195 -15.72 -9.78 10.65
N VAL A 196 -15.30 -8.63 10.16
CA VAL A 196 -13.92 -8.16 10.36
C VAL A 196 -13.88 -7.51 11.74
N ALA A 197 -13.22 -8.15 12.70
CA ALA A 197 -13.11 -7.61 14.05
C ALA A 197 -11.94 -6.64 14.18
N ALA A 198 -10.81 -6.90 13.50
CA ALA A 198 -9.67 -6.01 13.55
C ALA A 198 -8.77 -6.06 12.32
N ILE A 199 -8.18 -4.91 12.00
CA ILE A 199 -7.12 -4.75 11.00
C ILE A 199 -6.03 -3.86 11.61
N VAL A 200 -4.86 -4.43 11.88
CA VAL A 200 -3.75 -3.71 12.52
C VAL A 200 -2.50 -3.78 11.65
N ASP A 201 -2.01 -2.64 11.20
CA ASP A 201 -0.77 -2.52 10.45
C ASP A 201 0.45 -2.71 11.38
N LEU A 202 1.27 -3.72 11.10
CA LEU A 202 2.42 -4.11 11.90
C LEU A 202 3.76 -3.76 11.22
N GLY A 203 3.73 -2.96 10.16
CA GLY A 203 4.93 -2.48 9.50
C GLY A 203 5.68 -3.56 8.72
N LYS A 204 7.01 -3.46 8.66
CA LYS A 204 7.90 -4.37 7.89
C LYS A 204 8.81 -5.16 8.82
N PRO A 205 8.29 -6.18 9.54
CA PRO A 205 9.01 -6.83 10.64
C PRO A 205 10.05 -7.86 10.19
N PHE A 206 10.03 -8.30 8.93
CA PHE A 206 10.91 -9.36 8.45
C PHE A 206 12.26 -8.84 7.97
N ALA A 207 13.32 -9.12 8.74
CA ALA A 207 14.69 -8.75 8.37
C ALA A 207 15.11 -9.31 6.99
N SER A 208 14.64 -10.52 6.65
CA SER A 208 14.93 -11.20 5.37
C SER A 208 14.06 -10.72 4.21
N ALA A 209 13.09 -9.84 4.45
CA ALA A 209 12.19 -9.30 3.44
C ALA A 209 11.77 -7.87 3.80
N LYS A 210 12.74 -6.96 3.66
CA LYS A 210 12.64 -5.55 4.08
C LYS A 210 11.52 -4.75 3.40
N ASP A 211 10.93 -5.29 2.34
CA ASP A 211 9.82 -4.65 1.62
C ASP A 211 8.45 -5.22 1.94
N THR A 212 8.38 -6.34 2.66
CA THR A 212 7.12 -6.99 3.01
C THR A 212 6.49 -6.29 4.21
N ARG A 213 5.45 -5.48 3.95
CA ARG A 213 4.57 -4.95 4.98
C ARG A 213 3.50 -5.98 5.34
N VAL A 214 3.17 -6.11 6.63
CA VAL A 214 2.17 -7.06 7.11
C VAL A 214 1.21 -6.44 8.11
N GLN A 215 0.04 -7.06 8.21
CA GLN A 215 -1.04 -6.70 9.10
C GLN A 215 -1.48 -7.92 9.92
N ALA A 216 -1.94 -7.68 11.15
CA ALA A 216 -2.83 -8.61 11.83
C ALA A 216 -4.26 -8.38 11.34
N VAL A 217 -4.91 -9.44 10.88
CA VAL A 217 -6.32 -9.41 10.47
C VAL A 217 -7.08 -10.41 11.33
N VAL A 218 -8.09 -9.93 12.06
CA VAL A 218 -8.96 -10.76 12.90
C VAL A 218 -10.34 -10.83 12.27
N LEU A 219 -10.80 -12.04 11.99
CA LEU A 219 -12.10 -12.35 11.43
C LEU A 219 -12.89 -13.19 12.42
N VAL A 220 -14.17 -12.88 12.65
CA VAL A 220 -15.06 -13.72 13.46
C VAL A 220 -16.07 -14.36 12.52
N ARG A 221 -16.05 -15.70 12.43
CA ARG A 221 -16.92 -16.45 11.51
C ARG A 221 -18.38 -16.25 11.91
N ARG A 222 -19.23 -16.00 10.93
CA ARG A 222 -20.68 -15.85 11.15
C ARG A 222 -21.34 -17.15 11.66
N PRO A 223 -22.38 -17.05 12.50
CA PRO A 223 -22.97 -15.82 13.02
C PRO A 223 -22.06 -15.17 14.07
N ALA A 224 -22.00 -13.84 14.04
CA ALA A 224 -21.14 -13.03 14.90
C ALA A 224 -21.83 -11.69 15.18
N LEU A 225 -21.49 -11.06 16.30
CA LEU A 225 -21.97 -9.71 16.60
C LEU A 225 -21.38 -8.73 15.57
N VAL A 226 -22.26 -7.95 14.94
CA VAL A 226 -21.85 -6.87 14.03
C VAL A 226 -21.35 -5.71 14.88
N ARG A 227 -20.08 -5.37 14.70
CA ARG A 227 -19.44 -4.21 15.33
C ARG A 227 -18.48 -3.56 14.34
N PRO A 228 -18.21 -2.25 14.46
CA PRO A 228 -17.13 -1.62 13.72
C PRO A 228 -15.80 -2.35 14.00
N ALA A 229 -15.03 -2.59 12.95
CA ALA A 229 -13.72 -3.22 13.07
C ALA A 229 -12.75 -2.25 13.74
N TYR A 230 -11.98 -2.75 14.71
CA TYR A 230 -10.84 -2.04 15.27
C TYR A 230 -9.78 -1.83 14.19
N VAL A 231 -9.27 -0.60 14.09
CA VAL A 231 -8.19 -0.28 13.16
C VAL A 231 -7.01 0.30 13.94
N GLY A 232 -5.82 -0.25 13.71
CA GLY A 232 -4.60 0.22 14.34
C GLY A 232 -3.41 0.30 13.39
N ARG A 233 -2.42 1.11 13.76
CA ARG A 233 -1.11 1.17 13.11
C ARG A 233 -0.02 1.23 14.18
N GLY A 234 0.72 0.14 14.34
CA GLY A 234 1.64 -0.02 15.45
C GLY A 234 0.91 0.06 16.80
N ALA A 235 1.27 1.06 17.61
CA ALA A 235 0.61 1.36 18.88
C ALA A 235 -0.56 2.36 18.76
N ALA A 236 -0.69 3.04 17.61
CA ALA A 236 -1.71 4.06 17.41
C ALA A 236 -3.06 3.42 17.05
N GLU A 237 -4.10 3.84 17.76
CA GLU A 237 -5.49 3.57 17.41
C GLU A 237 -5.97 4.56 16.35
N LEU A 238 -6.73 4.05 15.38
CA LEU A 238 -7.28 4.82 14.27
C LEU A 238 -8.80 4.70 14.27
N SER A 239 -9.47 5.49 13.43
CA SER A 239 -10.93 5.47 13.40
C SER A 239 -11.42 4.08 12.98
N PRO A 240 -12.35 3.48 13.74
CA PRO A 240 -12.91 2.18 13.40
C PRO A 240 -13.65 2.25 12.07
N VAL A 241 -13.89 1.09 11.46
CA VAL A 241 -14.55 0.98 10.15
C VAL A 241 -15.77 0.07 10.24
N SER A 242 -16.91 0.53 9.73
CA SER A 242 -18.13 -0.28 9.75
C SER A 242 -18.09 -1.36 8.67
N ARG A 243 -18.96 -2.37 8.83
CA ARG A 243 -19.12 -3.43 7.82
C ARG A 243 -19.63 -2.85 6.50
N GLU A 244 -20.52 -1.87 6.56
CA GLU A 244 -21.11 -1.20 5.40
C GLU A 244 -20.03 -0.49 4.59
N GLU A 245 -19.09 0.18 5.26
CA GLU A 245 -17.96 0.83 4.60
C GLU A 245 -17.03 -0.21 3.94
N LEU A 246 -16.68 -1.29 4.66
CA LEU A 246 -15.88 -2.39 4.08
C LEU A 246 -16.58 -3.02 2.87
N ALA A 247 -17.90 -3.19 2.92
CA ALA A 247 -18.68 -3.73 1.82
C ALA A 247 -18.72 -2.77 0.61
N ALA A 248 -18.97 -1.48 0.84
CA ALA A 248 -18.99 -0.45 -0.22
C ALA A 248 -17.63 -0.32 -0.91
N ALA A 249 -16.54 -0.48 -0.16
CA ALA A 249 -15.18 -0.41 -0.67
C ALA A 249 -14.64 -1.77 -1.18
N ALA A 250 -15.38 -2.87 -1.02
CA ALA A 250 -14.87 -4.22 -1.25
C ALA A 250 -14.28 -4.41 -2.65
N ARG A 251 -14.86 -3.82 -3.72
CA ARG A 251 -14.28 -3.95 -5.08
C ARG A 251 -13.08 -3.05 -5.35
N ARG A 252 -13.03 -1.87 -4.73
CA ARG A 252 -11.98 -0.86 -4.96
C ARG A 252 -10.74 -1.13 -4.13
N GLY A 253 -10.93 -1.41 -2.85
CA GLY A 253 -9.86 -1.63 -1.87
C GLY A 253 -10.20 -1.02 -0.51
N TRP A 254 -9.67 -1.61 0.56
CA TRP A 254 -9.86 -1.18 1.94
C TRP A 254 -8.74 -0.25 2.40
N PHE A 255 -8.99 1.06 2.41
CA PHE A 255 -8.03 2.08 2.82
C PHE A 255 -8.31 2.59 4.23
N VAL A 256 -8.23 1.67 5.20
CA VAL A 256 -8.81 1.86 6.55
C VAL A 256 -7.93 2.62 7.53
N TYR A 257 -6.62 2.73 7.27
CA TYR A 257 -5.66 3.29 8.22
C TYR A 257 -5.69 4.82 8.28
N ARG A 258 -6.76 5.37 8.87
CA ARG A 258 -7.03 6.81 8.97
C ARG A 258 -7.63 7.20 10.32
N SER A 259 -7.23 8.35 10.87
CA SER A 259 -7.95 9.01 11.97
C SER A 259 -9.33 9.50 11.50
N ALA A 260 -10.18 9.95 12.43
CA ALA A 260 -11.48 10.53 12.11
C ALA A 260 -11.33 11.79 11.23
N GLU A 261 -10.36 12.65 11.54
CA GLU A 261 -10.04 13.84 10.76
C GLU A 261 -9.51 13.51 9.37
N GLU A 262 -8.65 12.49 9.24
CA GLU A 262 -8.13 12.04 7.94
C GLU A 262 -9.24 11.44 7.06
N ARG A 263 -10.23 10.78 7.68
CA ARG A 263 -11.43 10.30 6.97
C ARG A 263 -12.29 11.47 6.48
N ALA A 264 -12.56 12.44 7.35
CA ALA A 264 -13.31 13.65 6.97
C ALA A 264 -12.62 14.43 5.85
N LEU A 265 -11.28 14.56 5.91
CA LEU A 265 -10.47 15.15 4.84
C LEU A 265 -10.64 14.42 3.52
N CYS A 266 -10.45 13.10 3.50
CA CYS A 266 -10.62 12.30 2.28
C CYS A 266 -12.04 12.43 1.72
N ALA A 267 -13.06 12.35 2.57
CA ALA A 267 -14.45 12.46 2.16
C ALA A 267 -14.80 13.83 1.56
N ALA A 268 -14.30 14.91 2.16
CA ALA A 268 -14.48 16.27 1.64
C ALA A 268 -13.81 16.46 0.27
N MET A 269 -12.58 15.93 0.10
CA MET A 269 -11.90 15.96 -1.19
C MET A 269 -12.63 15.14 -2.26
N GLU A 270 -13.14 13.97 -1.90
CA GLU A 270 -13.82 13.04 -2.82
C GLU A 270 -15.20 13.55 -3.26
N SER A 271 -15.96 14.23 -2.39
CA SER A 271 -17.37 14.58 -2.63
C SER A 271 -17.58 15.56 -3.79
N ILE A 272 -16.63 16.46 -4.04
CA ILE A 272 -16.70 17.46 -5.11
C ILE A 272 -15.85 17.13 -6.34
N SER A 273 -15.23 15.95 -6.35
CA SER A 273 -14.21 15.58 -7.32
C SER A 273 -14.67 14.57 -8.36
N VAL A 274 -13.91 14.47 -9.44
CA VAL A 274 -13.90 13.32 -10.34
C VAL A 274 -12.56 12.59 -10.24
N PRO A 275 -12.47 11.30 -10.58
CA PRO A 275 -11.20 10.60 -10.64
C PRO A 275 -10.27 11.23 -11.70
N LEU A 276 -8.97 11.33 -11.42
CA LEU A 276 -7.97 11.86 -12.35
C LEU A 276 -7.97 11.15 -13.72
N GLY A 277 -8.29 9.86 -13.74
CA GLY A 277 -8.42 9.08 -14.97
C GLY A 277 -9.55 9.55 -15.89
N SER A 278 -10.53 10.30 -15.37
CA SER A 278 -11.58 10.96 -16.15
C SER A 278 -11.15 12.34 -16.65
N ALA A 279 -10.15 12.96 -16.03
CA ALA A 279 -9.65 14.29 -16.39
C ALA A 279 -8.55 14.25 -17.45
N CYS A 280 -7.77 13.16 -17.50
CA CYS A 280 -6.66 12.98 -18.42
C CYS A 280 -6.36 11.49 -18.68
N LEU A 281 -5.60 11.20 -19.74
CA LEU A 281 -5.05 9.88 -19.97
C LEU A 281 -3.91 9.62 -18.98
N VAL A 282 -4.02 8.53 -18.22
CA VAL A 282 -2.98 8.10 -17.28
C VAL A 282 -2.42 6.75 -17.73
N GLY A 283 -1.11 6.67 -17.92
CA GLY A 283 -0.44 5.49 -18.47
C GLY A 283 0.92 5.23 -17.84
N TYR A 284 1.53 4.12 -18.25
CA TYR A 284 2.95 3.85 -17.98
C TYR A 284 3.81 4.46 -19.09
N GLY A 285 5.03 4.85 -18.75
CA GLY A 285 6.08 5.03 -19.75
C GLY A 285 6.44 3.71 -20.45
N MET A 286 7.28 3.81 -21.46
CA MET A 286 7.70 2.68 -22.30
C MET A 286 8.63 1.74 -21.53
N ARG A 287 8.28 0.45 -21.49
CA ARG A 287 9.16 -0.62 -21.02
C ARG A 287 10.02 -1.10 -22.18
N THR A 288 11.33 -1.01 -22.02
CA THR A 288 12.31 -1.41 -23.05
C THR A 288 12.52 -2.92 -23.12
N GLY A 289 12.32 -3.64 -22.01
CA GLY A 289 12.64 -5.07 -21.89
C GLY A 289 14.13 -5.38 -21.78
N ALA A 290 15.01 -4.55 -22.36
CA ALA A 290 16.46 -4.70 -22.32
C ALA A 290 17.16 -3.32 -22.32
N ASN A 291 17.26 -2.67 -21.16
CA ASN A 291 17.88 -1.34 -21.04
C ASN A 291 19.32 -1.28 -21.59
N ALA A 292 20.12 -2.34 -21.37
CA ALA A 292 21.50 -2.39 -21.85
C ALA A 292 21.62 -2.31 -23.38
N ARG A 293 20.59 -2.73 -24.11
CA ARG A 293 20.52 -2.64 -25.57
C ARG A 293 19.96 -1.31 -26.04
N HIS A 294 18.85 -0.86 -25.44
CA HIS A 294 18.03 0.22 -25.99
C HIS A 294 18.31 1.61 -25.41
N VAL A 295 19.11 1.74 -24.35
CA VAL A 295 19.32 3.04 -23.68
C VAL A 295 20.78 3.45 -23.76
N GLY A 296 21.08 4.45 -24.61
CA GLY A 296 22.39 5.11 -24.69
C GLY A 296 22.46 6.33 -23.78
N ARG A 297 23.56 6.52 -23.03
CA ARG A 297 23.80 7.70 -22.17
C ARG A 297 24.58 8.79 -22.92
N ARG A 298 23.95 9.35 -23.94
CA ARG A 298 24.46 10.49 -24.73
C ARG A 298 23.29 11.29 -25.28
N ASP A 299 23.59 12.45 -25.85
CA ASP A 299 22.60 13.24 -26.58
C ASP A 299 22.05 12.45 -27.79
N PRO A 300 20.76 12.59 -28.09
CA PRO A 300 20.16 11.99 -29.27
C PRO A 300 20.71 12.65 -30.54
N GLY A 301 21.13 11.80 -31.48
CA GLY A 301 21.52 12.24 -32.83
C GLY A 301 20.31 12.55 -33.71
N PRO A 302 20.54 12.99 -34.96
CA PRO A 302 19.47 13.23 -35.93
C PRO A 302 18.58 11.98 -36.10
N GLY A 303 17.27 12.15 -35.91
CA GLY A 303 16.28 11.06 -36.03
C GLY A 303 16.18 10.13 -34.82
N GLU A 304 17.05 10.28 -33.81
CA GLU A 304 16.95 9.53 -32.57
C GLU A 304 16.00 10.20 -31.58
N SER A 305 15.34 9.38 -30.74
CA SER A 305 14.44 9.88 -29.70
C SER A 305 15.17 10.02 -28.37
N GLY A 306 15.02 11.18 -27.74
CA GLY A 306 15.48 11.39 -26.37
C GLY A 306 14.63 10.64 -25.34
N LEU A 307 15.28 10.04 -24.34
CA LEU A 307 14.63 9.27 -23.27
C LEU A 307 14.62 10.03 -21.95
N VAL A 308 13.50 9.95 -21.23
CA VAL A 308 13.35 10.49 -19.87
C VAL A 308 13.03 9.36 -18.90
N GLY A 309 13.76 9.30 -17.80
CA GLY A 309 13.59 8.30 -16.74
C GLY A 309 13.26 8.94 -15.40
N GLY A 310 12.96 8.10 -14.42
CA GLY A 310 12.65 8.52 -13.06
C GLY A 310 13.72 9.44 -12.47
N GLU A 311 14.99 9.16 -12.75
CA GLU A 311 16.12 9.94 -12.22
C GLU A 311 16.20 11.39 -12.73
N ASP A 312 15.47 11.74 -13.79
CA ASP A 312 15.46 13.09 -14.36
C ASP A 312 14.37 13.97 -13.74
N VAL A 313 13.39 13.38 -13.06
CA VAL A 313 12.24 14.10 -12.51
C VAL A 313 12.66 14.81 -11.22
N VAL A 314 12.47 16.13 -11.20
CA VAL A 314 12.44 16.95 -9.98
C VAL A 314 11.11 17.72 -9.95
N PRO A 315 10.68 18.25 -8.79
CA PRO A 315 9.41 18.97 -8.74
C PRO A 315 9.33 20.11 -9.77
N TYR A 316 8.33 20.04 -10.64
CA TYR A 316 8.02 21.01 -11.71
C TYR A 316 9.03 21.12 -12.86
N ALA A 317 10.12 20.34 -12.88
CA ALA A 317 11.15 20.44 -13.90
C ALA A 317 11.85 19.11 -14.19
N LEU A 318 12.52 19.03 -15.34
CA LEU A 318 13.41 17.93 -15.64
C LEU A 318 14.86 18.36 -15.42
N ARG A 319 15.57 17.66 -14.54
CA ARG A 319 17.04 17.68 -14.51
C ARG A 319 17.54 16.59 -15.46
N TRP A 320 17.24 16.78 -16.73
CA TRP A 320 17.45 15.76 -17.75
C TRP A 320 18.93 15.47 -17.95
N ARG A 321 19.31 14.20 -17.81
CA ARG A 321 20.63 13.71 -18.18
C ARG A 321 20.56 13.10 -19.58
N PRO A 322 21.45 13.46 -20.53
CA PRO A 322 21.38 12.99 -21.89
C PRO A 322 21.23 11.47 -22.01
N LYS A 323 20.12 11.07 -22.64
CA LYS A 323 19.77 9.69 -22.92
C LYS A 323 19.06 9.58 -24.27
N THR A 324 19.47 8.61 -25.07
CA THR A 324 18.94 8.35 -26.42
C THR A 324 18.44 6.92 -26.55
N LEU A 325 17.43 6.72 -27.39
CA LEU A 325 16.89 5.41 -27.74
C LEU A 325 17.74 4.78 -28.85
N LEU A 326 18.37 3.65 -28.53
CA LEU A 326 19.10 2.80 -29.47
C LEU A 326 18.21 1.66 -29.95
N ASP A 327 18.46 1.19 -31.18
CA ASP A 327 17.70 0.11 -31.83
C ASP A 327 16.17 0.28 -31.67
N PRO A 328 15.56 1.36 -32.21
CA PRO A 328 14.18 1.70 -31.89
C PRO A 328 13.17 0.73 -32.52
N GLU A 329 13.55 -0.05 -33.53
CA GLU A 329 12.66 -0.88 -34.36
C GLU A 329 11.67 -1.74 -33.53
N PRO A 330 12.08 -2.48 -32.49
CA PRO A 330 11.16 -3.30 -31.69
C PRO A 330 10.21 -2.46 -30.81
N LEU A 331 10.52 -1.17 -30.64
CA LEU A 331 9.86 -0.26 -29.72
C LEU A 331 9.10 0.87 -30.43
N LEU A 332 9.15 0.96 -31.77
CA LEU A 332 8.57 2.05 -32.56
C LEU A 332 7.09 2.29 -32.25
N ALA A 333 6.30 1.23 -32.08
CA ALA A 333 4.89 1.36 -31.72
C ALA A 333 4.68 2.04 -30.36
N LEU A 334 5.55 1.79 -29.38
CA LEU A 334 5.50 2.39 -28.05
C LEU A 334 6.04 3.83 -28.06
N VAL A 335 7.05 4.11 -28.89
CA VAL A 335 7.60 5.45 -29.11
C VAL A 335 6.57 6.36 -29.78
N ARG A 336 5.91 5.89 -30.84
CA ARG A 336 4.89 6.66 -31.59
C ARG A 336 3.68 7.04 -30.74
N ARG A 337 3.32 6.22 -29.75
CA ARG A 337 2.28 6.58 -28.76
C ARG A 337 2.69 7.75 -27.87
N GLN A 338 3.98 8.08 -27.83
CA GLN A 338 4.52 9.14 -27.01
C GLN A 338 4.89 10.41 -27.80
N LEU A 339 5.52 10.28 -28.96
CA LEU A 339 5.95 11.48 -29.69
C LEU A 339 4.75 12.35 -30.14
N GLY A 340 4.95 13.66 -30.17
CA GLY A 340 3.94 14.64 -30.60
C GLY A 340 2.91 15.02 -29.54
N THR A 341 3.00 14.47 -28.33
CA THR A 341 2.08 14.82 -27.22
C THR A 341 2.88 15.20 -25.98
N ALA A 342 2.62 16.40 -25.44
CA ALA A 342 3.21 16.84 -24.18
C ALA A 342 2.63 16.03 -23.00
N ARG A 343 3.45 15.82 -21.96
CA ARG A 343 3.07 15.02 -20.79
C ARG A 343 3.44 15.68 -19.49
N VAL A 344 2.85 15.17 -18.43
CA VAL A 344 3.42 15.23 -17.09
C VAL A 344 3.90 13.84 -16.73
N ALA A 345 5.19 13.70 -16.44
CA ALA A 345 5.75 12.47 -15.91
C ALA A 345 5.74 12.51 -14.39
N VAL A 346 5.25 11.45 -13.77
CA VAL A 346 5.28 11.22 -12.31
C VAL A 346 6.27 10.10 -12.04
N GLN A 347 7.23 10.33 -11.15
CA GLN A 347 8.23 9.33 -10.81
C GLN A 347 7.55 8.11 -10.16
N ARG A 348 7.70 6.93 -10.78
CA ARG A 348 6.98 5.74 -10.32
C ARG A 348 7.64 5.09 -9.13
N ILE A 349 8.96 4.96 -9.14
CA ILE A 349 9.71 4.26 -8.10
C ILE A 349 10.13 5.29 -7.05
N ARG A 350 9.53 5.23 -5.87
CA ARG A 350 9.88 6.10 -4.74
C ARG A 350 10.42 5.26 -3.58
N THR A 351 11.23 5.88 -2.75
CA THR A 351 11.47 5.38 -1.39
C THR A 351 10.27 5.82 -0.54
N ASN A 352 9.67 4.92 0.26
CA ASN A 352 8.69 5.29 1.30
C ASN A 352 9.40 6.04 2.44
N ALA A 353 9.95 7.21 2.11
CA ALA A 353 10.58 8.09 3.07
C ALA A 353 9.53 8.44 4.12
N GLN A 354 9.87 8.15 5.38
CA GLN A 354 8.98 8.38 6.51
C GLN A 354 9.10 9.80 7.03
N VAL A 355 10.08 10.57 6.55
CA VAL A 355 10.20 11.99 6.91
C VAL A 355 8.92 12.71 6.49
N PRO A 356 8.37 13.57 7.37
CA PRO A 356 7.05 14.13 7.18
C PRO A 356 6.90 14.88 5.85
N TRP A 357 7.93 15.62 5.43
CA TRP A 357 7.93 16.47 4.21
C TRP A 357 8.25 15.72 2.91
N ALA A 358 8.38 14.40 2.95
CA ALA A 358 8.64 13.61 1.75
C ALA A 358 7.45 13.69 0.79
N ARG A 359 7.67 14.24 -0.41
CA ARG A 359 6.72 14.17 -1.52
C ARG A 359 6.74 12.78 -2.12
N TRP A 360 5.58 12.17 -2.35
CA TRP A 360 5.47 10.86 -2.99
C TRP A 360 5.11 11.00 -4.47
N LEU A 361 4.32 12.02 -4.80
CA LEU A 361 3.98 12.40 -6.17
C LEU A 361 4.96 13.46 -6.67
N GLU A 362 6.17 13.06 -7.04
CA GLU A 362 7.09 13.97 -7.74
C GLU A 362 6.86 13.91 -9.23
N ALA A 363 6.57 15.07 -9.83
CA ALA A 363 6.20 15.17 -11.21
C ALA A 363 6.83 16.38 -11.93
N ALA A 364 7.04 16.21 -13.23
CA ALA A 364 7.64 17.20 -14.11
C ALA A 364 6.95 17.23 -15.48
N PRO A 365 6.88 18.40 -16.14
CA PRO A 365 6.44 18.48 -17.53
C PRO A 365 7.49 17.83 -18.43
N VAL A 366 7.04 17.07 -19.44
CA VAL A 366 7.88 16.42 -20.45
C VAL A 366 7.48 16.95 -21.83
N PRO A 367 8.44 17.52 -22.59
CA PRO A 367 8.23 17.95 -23.97
C PRO A 367 7.75 16.83 -24.90
N ALA A 368 7.06 17.21 -25.98
CA ALA A 368 6.44 16.27 -26.93
C ALA A 368 7.44 15.47 -27.79
N ASP A 369 8.70 15.89 -27.84
CA ASP A 369 9.81 15.25 -28.57
C ASP A 369 10.54 14.18 -27.73
N ARG A 370 10.09 13.91 -26.51
CA ARG A 370 10.74 12.98 -25.58
C ARG A 370 9.86 11.79 -25.22
N VAL A 371 10.51 10.66 -24.97
CA VAL A 371 9.88 9.38 -24.62
C VAL A 371 10.15 9.05 -23.15
N CYS A 372 9.09 8.87 -22.36
CA CYS A 372 9.20 8.45 -20.97
C CYS A 372 9.45 6.93 -20.88
N LEU A 373 10.35 6.52 -20.00
CA LEU A 373 10.62 5.12 -19.64
C LEU A 373 9.64 4.61 -18.57
N ASP A 374 9.54 3.29 -18.39
CA ASP A 374 8.64 2.63 -17.43
C ASP A 374 8.97 2.87 -15.95
N SER A 375 10.06 3.58 -15.66
CA SER A 375 10.33 4.21 -14.36
C SER A 375 9.42 5.40 -14.05
N LEU A 376 8.57 5.79 -15.01
CA LEU A 376 7.62 6.90 -14.93
C LEU A 376 6.19 6.40 -15.18
N SER A 377 5.24 7.01 -14.47
CA SER A 377 3.83 7.09 -14.87
C SER A 377 3.63 8.41 -15.64
N THR A 378 2.68 8.47 -16.57
CA THR A 378 2.47 9.64 -17.42
C THR A 378 1.03 10.09 -17.41
N LEU A 379 0.82 11.41 -17.39
CA LEU A 379 -0.45 12.07 -17.65
C LEU A 379 -0.37 12.81 -18.99
N SER A 380 -1.43 12.77 -19.78
CA SER A 380 -1.56 13.57 -21.00
C SER A 380 -3.02 13.92 -21.29
N CYS A 381 -3.25 15.12 -21.81
CA CYS A 381 -4.51 15.57 -22.38
C CYS A 381 -4.25 16.65 -23.44
N ALA A 382 -5.26 16.94 -24.27
CA ALA A 382 -5.13 17.94 -25.34
C ALA A 382 -4.99 19.38 -24.80
N ASP A 383 -5.60 19.68 -23.66
CA ASP A 383 -5.54 20.99 -23.03
C ASP A 383 -4.25 21.15 -22.22
N GLY A 384 -3.30 21.91 -22.76
CA GLY A 384 -2.05 22.22 -22.09
C GLY A 384 -2.24 23.00 -20.77
N ARG A 385 -3.27 23.86 -20.64
CA ARG A 385 -3.52 24.56 -19.36
C ARG A 385 -3.93 23.57 -18.29
N ARG A 386 -4.89 22.69 -18.61
CA ARG A 386 -5.30 21.59 -17.72
C ARG A 386 -4.11 20.73 -17.31
N LEU A 387 -3.24 20.35 -18.23
CA LEU A 387 -2.07 19.52 -17.91
C LEU A 387 -1.13 20.18 -16.89
N TRP A 388 -0.88 21.48 -17.02
CA TRP A 388 -0.10 22.26 -16.05
C TRP A 388 -0.83 22.42 -14.70
N ALA A 389 -2.15 22.59 -14.71
CA ALA A 389 -2.95 22.66 -13.49
C ALA A 389 -2.93 21.32 -12.73
N LEU A 390 -3.03 20.19 -13.45
CA LEU A 390 -2.90 18.84 -12.88
C LEU A 390 -1.49 18.58 -12.30
N LEU A 391 -0.44 19.11 -12.93
CA LEU A 391 0.91 19.07 -12.36
C LEU A 391 0.97 19.77 -10.99
N ALA A 392 0.41 20.97 -10.87
CA ALA A 392 0.36 21.66 -9.58
C ALA A 392 -0.53 20.94 -8.56
N LEU A 393 -1.67 20.41 -8.98
CA LEU A 393 -2.55 19.63 -8.12
C LEU A 393 -1.81 18.43 -7.51
N LEU A 394 -1.10 17.64 -8.32
CA LEU A 394 -0.34 16.47 -7.87
C LEU A 394 0.77 16.82 -6.85
N GLN A 395 1.36 18.01 -6.99
CA GLN A 395 2.47 18.46 -6.17
C GLN A 395 2.03 19.12 -4.85
N SER A 396 0.75 19.49 -4.73
CA SER A 396 0.19 20.14 -3.54
C SER A 396 0.17 19.23 -2.31
N VAL A 397 0.30 19.82 -1.11
CA VAL A 397 0.27 19.07 0.15
C VAL A 397 -1.02 18.26 0.29
N ALA A 398 -2.15 18.83 -0.12
CA ALA A 398 -3.46 18.16 -0.10
C ALA A 398 -3.41 16.79 -0.83
N LEU A 399 -2.90 16.75 -2.06
CA LEU A 399 -2.84 15.50 -2.82
C LEU A 399 -1.73 14.57 -2.36
N GLN A 400 -0.59 15.10 -1.90
CA GLN A 400 0.46 14.28 -1.29
C GLN A 400 -0.09 13.55 -0.06
N ARG A 401 -0.85 14.26 0.78
CA ARG A 401 -1.51 13.71 1.96
C ARG A 401 -2.56 12.67 1.59
N TYR A 402 -3.47 13.01 0.68
CA TYR A 402 -4.50 12.08 0.20
C TYR A 402 -3.88 10.78 -0.35
N HIS A 403 -2.84 10.89 -1.18
CA HIS A 403 -2.15 9.74 -1.74
C HIS A 403 -1.56 8.84 -0.64
N ARG A 404 -0.86 9.41 0.35
CA ARG A 404 -0.28 8.67 1.49
C ARG A 404 -1.34 7.98 2.36
N LEU A 405 -2.57 8.50 2.40
CA LEU A 405 -3.70 7.88 3.11
C LEU A 405 -4.44 6.83 2.28
N ARG A 406 -4.12 6.70 0.99
CA ARG A 406 -4.73 5.75 0.05
C ARG A 406 -3.79 4.62 -0.38
N THR A 407 -2.50 4.66 -0.05
CA THR A 407 -1.61 3.56 -0.41
C THR A 407 -0.46 3.42 0.57
N THR A 408 -0.06 2.17 0.79
CA THR A 408 1.19 1.77 1.45
C THR A 408 2.27 1.37 0.44
N ASP A 409 1.92 1.24 -0.85
CA ASP A 409 2.83 0.89 -1.94
C ASP A 409 3.83 2.02 -2.19
N VAL A 410 5.11 1.65 -2.31
CA VAL A 410 6.22 2.53 -2.68
C VAL A 410 6.13 3.01 -4.13
N ASN A 411 5.36 2.31 -4.97
CA ASN A 411 5.25 2.61 -6.38
C ASN A 411 4.02 3.46 -6.68
N VAL A 412 4.23 4.59 -7.37
CA VAL A 412 3.16 5.45 -7.87
C VAL A 412 2.63 4.90 -9.20
N LYS A 413 1.76 3.89 -9.12
CA LYS A 413 1.21 3.19 -10.28
C LYS A 413 0.09 4.01 -10.96
N PRO A 414 -0.10 3.89 -12.29
CA PRO A 414 -1.22 4.49 -13.01
C PRO A 414 -2.58 4.12 -12.45
N SER A 415 -2.77 2.89 -11.94
CA SER A 415 -4.02 2.47 -11.30
C SER A 415 -4.35 3.35 -10.09
N SER A 416 -3.37 3.65 -9.25
CA SER A 416 -3.54 4.50 -8.07
C SER A 416 -3.68 5.97 -8.47
N LEU A 417 -2.93 6.43 -9.47
CA LEU A 417 -3.05 7.79 -9.98
C LEU A 417 -4.44 8.09 -10.54
N ARG A 418 -5.04 7.18 -11.31
CA ARG A 418 -6.39 7.37 -11.90
C ARG A 418 -7.47 7.62 -10.87
N GLU A 419 -7.29 7.16 -9.64
CA GLU A 419 -8.24 7.33 -8.55
C GLU A 419 -8.07 8.64 -7.77
N LEU A 420 -7.00 9.39 -8.01
CA LEU A 420 -6.78 10.65 -7.28
C LEU A 420 -7.92 11.65 -7.55
N PRO A 421 -8.41 12.36 -6.53
CA PRO A 421 -9.51 13.30 -6.67
C PRO A 421 -9.04 14.55 -7.39
N VAL A 422 -9.78 14.94 -8.42
CA VAL A 422 -9.62 16.20 -9.14
C VAL A 422 -10.88 17.03 -8.95
N PRO A 423 -10.80 18.22 -8.30
CA PRO A 423 -11.95 19.11 -8.14
C PRO A 423 -12.60 19.41 -9.48
N ARG A 424 -13.93 19.34 -9.57
CA ARG A 424 -14.65 19.66 -10.82
C ARG A 424 -14.39 21.07 -11.30
N VAL A 425 -14.36 22.04 -10.38
CA VAL A 425 -14.07 23.46 -10.66
C VAL A 425 -12.72 23.64 -11.36
N LEU A 426 -11.70 22.84 -11.02
CA LEU A 426 -10.39 22.91 -11.67
C LEU A 426 -10.46 22.53 -13.17
N LEU A 427 -11.39 21.65 -13.54
CA LEU A 427 -11.57 21.23 -14.93
C LEU A 427 -12.36 22.25 -15.76
N GLU A 428 -13.18 23.06 -15.10
CA GLU A 428 -13.94 24.16 -15.68
C GLU A 428 -13.03 25.38 -15.91
N ASP A 429 -12.21 25.74 -14.93
CA ASP A 429 -11.22 26.81 -15.04
C ASP A 429 -9.83 26.42 -14.48
N PRO A 430 -8.93 25.91 -15.33
CA PRO A 430 -7.57 25.56 -14.92
C PRO A 430 -6.59 26.74 -14.92
N VAL A 431 -7.01 27.96 -15.30
CA VAL A 431 -6.09 29.04 -15.73
C VAL A 431 -5.16 29.49 -14.61
N GLU A 432 -5.71 29.77 -13.43
CA GLU A 432 -4.94 30.29 -12.30
C GLU A 432 -3.86 29.29 -11.85
N LEU A 433 -4.28 28.06 -11.55
CA LEU A 433 -3.38 27.02 -11.06
C LEU A 433 -2.32 26.63 -12.11
N ALA A 434 -2.69 26.60 -13.40
CA ALA A 434 -1.73 26.38 -14.48
C ALA A 434 -0.69 27.50 -14.58
N THR A 435 -1.10 28.76 -14.35
CA THR A 435 -0.22 29.92 -14.37
C THR A 435 0.79 29.87 -13.22
N LEU A 436 0.31 29.56 -12.02
CA LEU A 436 1.17 29.35 -10.85
C LEU A 436 2.17 28.21 -11.09
N ALA A 437 1.72 27.08 -11.65
CA ALA A 437 2.58 25.94 -11.96
C ALA A 437 3.72 26.31 -12.93
N ARG A 438 3.41 27.10 -13.97
CA ARG A 438 4.42 27.57 -14.95
C ARG A 438 5.40 28.55 -14.33
N ARG A 439 4.94 29.47 -13.49
CA ARG A 439 5.83 30.37 -12.71
C ARG A 439 6.73 29.55 -11.79
N ARG A 440 6.16 28.57 -11.09
CA ARG A 440 6.87 27.67 -10.19
C ARG A 440 7.96 26.85 -10.88
N ALA A 441 7.74 26.43 -12.12
CA ALA A 441 8.73 25.72 -12.93
C ALA A 441 9.94 26.59 -13.35
N ARG A 442 9.76 27.92 -13.38
CA ARG A 442 10.81 28.90 -13.77
C ARG A 442 11.44 29.61 -12.56
N ALA A 443 10.86 29.45 -11.38
CA ALA A 443 11.28 30.16 -10.17
C ALA A 443 12.61 29.65 -9.62
N GLY A 444 13.44 30.57 -9.13
CA GLY A 444 14.61 30.25 -8.32
C GLY A 444 14.21 29.68 -6.94
N ALA A 445 15.17 29.09 -6.22
CA ALA A 445 14.91 28.36 -4.98
C ALA A 445 14.16 29.17 -3.90
N ARG A 446 14.41 30.48 -3.78
CA ARG A 446 13.72 31.36 -2.79
C ARG A 446 12.23 31.55 -3.13
N GLN A 447 11.92 31.90 -4.38
CA GLN A 447 10.54 32.12 -4.84
C GLN A 447 9.72 30.83 -4.99
N ALA A 448 10.41 29.71 -5.22
CA ALA A 448 9.79 28.41 -5.40
C ALA A 448 8.91 28.00 -4.21
N HIS A 449 9.34 28.28 -2.98
CA HIS A 449 8.59 27.90 -1.79
C HIS A 449 7.31 28.73 -1.61
N ALA A 450 7.40 30.05 -1.75
CA ALA A 450 6.22 30.93 -1.69
C ALA A 450 5.19 30.56 -2.76
N LEU A 451 5.65 30.22 -3.97
CA LEU A 451 4.77 29.72 -5.03
C LEU A 451 4.14 28.35 -4.69
N ASP A 452 4.88 27.44 -4.04
CA ASP A 452 4.32 26.17 -3.53
C ASP A 452 3.18 26.46 -2.53
N ARG A 453 3.35 27.40 -1.59
CA ARG A 453 2.30 27.76 -0.61
C ARG A 453 1.08 28.43 -1.25
N ARG A 454 1.28 29.29 -2.27
CA ARG A 454 0.18 29.85 -3.07
C ARG A 454 -0.58 28.77 -3.85
N ILE A 455 0.15 27.79 -4.40
CA ILE A 455 -0.46 26.62 -5.06
C ILE A 455 -1.29 25.81 -4.05
N ASP A 456 -0.75 25.54 -2.85
CA ASP A 456 -1.47 24.84 -1.79
C ASP A 456 -2.76 25.59 -1.40
N ALA A 457 -2.69 26.90 -1.19
CA ALA A 457 -3.86 27.73 -0.87
C ALA A 457 -4.95 27.66 -1.96
N CYS A 458 -4.56 27.79 -3.23
CA CYS A 458 -5.48 27.65 -4.36
C CYS A 458 -6.10 26.25 -4.41
N VAL A 459 -5.32 25.19 -4.19
CA VAL A 459 -5.82 23.81 -4.16
C VAL A 459 -6.79 23.59 -3.00
N TYR A 460 -6.50 24.09 -1.80
CA TYR A 460 -7.41 23.99 -0.66
C TYR A 460 -8.74 24.72 -0.91
N ALA A 461 -8.69 25.89 -1.53
CA ALA A 461 -9.88 26.63 -1.95
C ALA A 461 -10.69 25.87 -3.01
N LEU A 462 -10.03 25.27 -4.02
CA LEU A 462 -10.67 24.42 -5.03
C LEU A 462 -11.37 23.20 -4.41
N PHE A 463 -10.82 22.64 -3.33
CA PHE A 463 -11.46 21.57 -2.57
C PHE A 463 -12.57 22.04 -1.62
N GLY A 464 -12.71 23.36 -1.39
CA GLY A 464 -13.65 23.91 -0.42
C GLY A 464 -13.41 23.42 1.01
N LEU A 465 -12.15 23.16 1.38
CA LEU A 465 -11.84 22.61 2.71
C LEU A 465 -11.96 23.68 3.79
N SER A 466 -12.57 23.30 4.92
CA SER A 466 -12.57 24.14 6.12
C SER A 466 -11.16 24.25 6.72
N GLU A 467 -10.92 25.29 7.51
CA GLU A 467 -9.65 25.52 8.21
C GLU A 467 -9.18 24.28 8.98
N ARG A 468 -10.10 23.62 9.71
CA ARG A 468 -9.82 22.36 10.43
C ARG A 468 -9.27 21.27 9.50
N LEU A 469 -9.84 21.11 8.31
CA LEU A 469 -9.41 20.09 7.35
C LEU A 469 -8.10 20.46 6.63
N VAL A 470 -7.89 21.75 6.37
CA VAL A 470 -6.59 22.28 5.89
C VAL A 470 -5.50 21.95 6.90
N HIS A 471 -5.70 22.28 8.17
CA HIS A 471 -4.77 21.96 9.26
C HIS A 471 -4.53 20.44 9.38
N SER A 472 -5.57 19.62 9.20
CA SER A 472 -5.44 18.15 9.19
C SER A 472 -4.58 17.63 8.03
N ALA A 473 -4.68 18.27 6.86
CA ALA A 473 -3.88 17.91 5.69
C ALA A 473 -2.39 18.25 5.90
N GLU A 474 -2.14 19.40 6.52
CA GLU A 474 -0.81 19.96 6.77
C GLU A 474 -0.10 19.31 7.98
N ARG A 475 -0.87 18.82 8.95
CA ARG A 475 -0.35 18.23 10.19
C ARG A 475 0.50 17.01 9.89
N GLY A 476 1.72 17.02 10.42
CA GLY A 476 2.68 15.94 10.21
C GLY A 476 3.24 15.87 8.79
N PHE A 477 2.97 16.85 7.91
CA PHE A 477 3.70 16.99 6.64
C PHE A 477 4.94 17.87 6.82
N TRP A 478 4.87 18.94 7.60
CA TRP A 478 6.00 19.86 7.77
C TRP A 478 6.90 19.56 8.98
N GLY A 479 6.54 18.57 9.81
CA GLY A 479 7.28 18.25 11.03
C GLY A 479 7.41 19.50 11.93
N GLU A 480 8.63 19.81 12.35
CA GLU A 480 8.95 20.97 13.19
C GLU A 480 8.63 22.32 12.55
N ARG A 481 8.54 22.40 11.21
CA ARG A 481 8.20 23.64 10.49
C ARG A 481 6.72 23.96 10.50
N PHE A 482 5.85 23.06 10.95
CA PHE A 482 4.39 23.19 10.83
C PHE A 482 3.84 24.55 11.26
N ALA A 483 4.26 25.07 12.42
CA ALA A 483 3.76 26.35 12.94
C ALA A 483 4.06 27.54 12.01
N LYS A 484 5.22 27.54 11.35
CA LYS A 484 5.58 28.58 10.38
C LYS A 484 4.83 28.41 9.06
N GLU A 485 4.79 27.18 8.56
CA GLU A 485 4.20 26.84 7.25
C GLU A 485 2.68 27.07 7.22
N ILE A 486 2.00 26.83 8.33
CA ILE A 486 0.55 27.04 8.41
C ILE A 486 0.21 28.54 8.43
N GLN A 487 0.99 29.38 9.14
CA GLN A 487 0.81 30.83 9.12
C GLN A 487 1.08 31.45 7.74
N GLU A 488 2.07 30.92 7.00
CA GLU A 488 2.34 31.36 5.63
C GLU A 488 1.20 30.97 4.68
N LEU A 489 0.61 29.79 4.85
CA LEU A 489 -0.56 29.36 4.09
C LEU A 489 -1.79 30.20 4.40
N GLU A 490 -2.08 30.45 5.67
CA GLU A 490 -3.23 31.25 6.10
C GLU A 490 -3.16 32.66 5.48
N ARG A 491 -1.96 33.24 5.40
CA ARG A 491 -1.72 34.50 4.67
C ARG A 491 -2.00 34.38 3.16
N CYS A 492 -1.57 33.29 2.52
CA CYS A 492 -1.88 33.04 1.11
C CYS A 492 -3.38 32.83 0.86
N MET A 493 -4.09 32.21 1.81
CA MET A 493 -5.53 31.97 1.74
C MET A 493 -6.35 33.24 1.96
N SER A 494 -5.87 34.18 2.79
CA SER A 494 -6.51 35.48 3.01
C SER A 494 -6.24 36.50 1.89
N ASP A 495 -5.16 36.34 1.12
CA ASP A 495 -4.90 37.09 -0.11
C ASP A 495 -4.62 36.20 -1.32
N PRO A 496 -5.66 35.62 -1.93
CA PRO A 496 -5.51 34.78 -3.13
C PRO A 496 -4.86 35.53 -4.30
N SER A 497 -5.13 36.84 -4.41
CA SER A 497 -4.60 37.70 -5.47
C SER A 497 -3.09 37.95 -5.35
N GLY A 498 -2.53 37.82 -4.14
CA GLY A 498 -1.14 38.11 -3.82
C GLY A 498 -0.77 39.59 -4.01
N LYS A 499 -1.74 40.48 -3.87
CA LYS A 499 -1.53 41.94 -3.94
C LYS A 499 -0.74 42.45 -2.73
N LEU A 500 -0.92 41.86 -1.55
CA LEU A 500 -0.18 42.18 -0.33
C LEU A 500 1.27 41.68 -0.42
N ALA A 501 1.49 40.47 -0.94
CA ALA A 501 2.84 39.93 -1.15
C ALA A 501 3.65 40.72 -2.19
N ALA A 502 3.00 41.28 -3.22
CA ALA A 502 3.66 42.14 -4.20
C ALA A 502 4.06 43.51 -3.61
N GLN A 503 3.37 43.99 -2.57
CA GLN A 503 3.74 45.22 -1.88
C GLN A 503 4.92 45.01 -0.92
N GLU A 504 5.03 43.83 -0.30
CA GLU A 504 6.16 43.47 0.58
C GLU A 504 7.45 43.10 -0.17
N GLU A 505 7.40 42.66 -1.44
CA GLU A 505 8.60 42.45 -2.27
C GLU A 505 9.16 43.76 -2.89
N ILE A 506 8.36 44.84 -2.89
CA ILE A 506 8.73 46.17 -3.41
C ILE A 506 9.27 47.08 -2.29
N ALA A 507 8.96 46.78 -1.03
CA ALA A 507 9.49 47.41 0.17
C ALA A 507 10.78 46.72 0.63
#